data_AF-A0A183P2U4-F1
#
_entry.id   AF-A0A183P2U4-F1
#
_cell.length_a   1.000
_cell.length_b   1.000
_cell.length_c   1.000
_cell.angle_alpha   90.00
_cell.angle_beta   90.00
_cell.angle_gamma   90.00
#
_symmetry.space_group_name_H-M   'P 1'
#
loop_
_entity.id
_entity.type
_entity.pdbx_description
1 polymer ?
#
loop_
_entity_poly.entity_id
_entity_poly.type
_entity_poly.pdbx_seq_one_letter_code
_entity_poly.pdbx_strand_id
1 'polypeptide(L)'
;MRQLYDTTKKLYGNYRKPERPVKSKDGKVITNIEEQRNRWAEHFKELLNRPAPLNLPIIEATPTDLPVDVGPPTIREISIAIRQIESSKAEKQQNQTTFQQRH
;
A
#
# COMPACT_ATOMS: atom_id res chain seq x y z
N MET A 1 -1.27 -11.11 29.12
CA MET A 1 -1.38 -9.79 28.44
C MET A 1 -0.19 -8.86 28.66
N ARG A 2 0.37 -8.71 29.88
CA ARG A 2 1.54 -7.84 30.12
C ARG A 2 2.79 -8.22 29.29
N GLN A 3 3.14 -9.50 29.24
CA GLN A 3 4.34 -9.96 28.52
C GLN A 3 4.32 -9.58 27.04
N LEU A 4 3.17 -9.66 26.38
CA LEU A 4 3.03 -9.34 24.96
C LEU A 4 3.20 -7.84 24.69
N TYR A 5 2.65 -6.99 25.58
CA TYR A 5 2.84 -5.54 25.55
C TYR A 5 4.30 -5.13 25.78
N ASP A 6 4.95 -5.72 26.80
CA ASP A 6 6.35 -5.41 27.14
C ASP A 6 7.33 -5.84 26.03
N THR A 7 7.06 -6.99 25.40
CA THR A 7 7.85 -7.48 24.26
C THR A 7 7.69 -6.58 23.04
N THR A 8 6.46 -6.16 22.73
CA THR A 8 6.17 -5.26 21.60
C THR A 8 6.81 -3.89 21.80
N LYS A 9 6.74 -3.34 23.02
CA LYS A 9 7.35 -2.06 23.38
C LYS A 9 8.88 -2.10 23.30
N LYS A 10 9.51 -3.23 23.65
CA LYS A 10 10.96 -3.42 23.54
C LYS A 10 11.42 -3.56 22.08
N LEU A 11 10.63 -4.21 21.23
CA LEU A 11 10.92 -4.38 19.80
C LEU A 11 10.79 -3.08 19.00
N TYR A 12 9.89 -2.18 19.40
CA TYR A 12 9.63 -0.93 18.66
C TYR A 12 10.79 0.07 18.68
N GLY A 13 11.85 -0.20 19.47
CA GLY A 13 13.01 0.68 19.61
C GLY A 13 12.62 2.09 20.09
N ASN A 14 13.61 2.98 20.14
CA ASN A 14 13.33 4.40 20.35
C ASN A 14 12.77 4.96 19.04
N TYR A 15 11.44 5.07 18.93
CA TYR A 15 10.81 5.82 17.86
C TYR A 15 11.29 7.28 17.91
N ARG A 16 12.37 7.57 17.17
CA ARG A 16 12.68 8.95 16.81
C ARG A 16 11.59 9.37 15.85
N LYS A 17 10.72 10.28 16.28
CA LYS A 17 9.86 11.02 15.35
C LYS A 17 10.79 11.52 14.24
N PRO A 18 10.64 11.08 12.98
CA PRO A 18 11.25 11.82 11.90
C PRO A 18 10.55 13.19 11.95
N GLU A 19 11.26 14.20 12.41
CA GLU A 19 10.82 15.58 12.29
C GLU A 19 10.87 15.87 10.79
N ARG A 20 9.80 15.49 10.08
CA ARG A 20 9.67 15.75 8.64
C ARG A 20 9.30 17.23 8.54
N PRO A 21 10.27 18.10 8.21
CA PRO A 21 10.02 19.52 8.25
C PRO A 21 9.08 19.85 7.08
N VAL A 22 7.97 20.51 7.37
CA VAL A 22 7.04 20.97 6.32
C VAL A 22 7.72 22.12 5.58
N LYS A 23 7.65 22.13 4.25
CA LYS A 23 8.16 23.24 3.44
C LYS A 23 7.06 24.25 3.10
N SER A 24 7.41 25.53 3.12
CA SER A 24 6.58 26.60 2.59
C SER A 24 6.41 26.46 1.08
N LYS A 25 5.51 27.26 0.48
CA LYS A 25 5.36 27.30 -0.98
C LYS A 25 6.65 27.73 -1.69
N ASP A 26 7.47 28.56 -1.03
CA ASP A 26 8.79 28.99 -1.52
C ASP A 26 9.91 27.97 -1.25
N GLY A 27 9.58 26.79 -0.73
CA GLY A 27 10.54 25.70 -0.47
C GLY A 27 11.34 25.85 0.82
N LYS A 28 11.09 26.88 1.64
CA LYS A 28 11.77 27.07 2.94
C LYS A 28 11.20 26.12 3.99
N VAL A 29 12.06 25.60 4.86
CA VAL A 29 11.64 24.73 5.96
C VAL A 29 10.93 25.56 7.04
N ILE A 30 9.74 25.10 7.43
CA ILE A 30 8.93 25.70 8.50
C ILE A 30 9.17 24.93 9.80
N THR A 31 9.67 25.63 10.82
CA THR A 31 9.97 25.08 12.15
C THR A 31 8.90 25.39 13.20
N ASN A 32 8.09 26.44 12.99
CA ASN A 32 7.01 26.84 13.90
C ASN A 32 5.74 26.00 13.68
N ILE A 33 5.14 25.47 14.75
CA ILE A 33 3.95 24.61 14.71
C ILE A 33 2.72 25.33 14.14
N GLU A 34 2.53 26.60 14.47
CA GLU A 34 1.40 27.41 13.97
C GLU A 34 1.54 27.65 12.47
N GLU A 35 2.73 27.99 12.00
CA GLU A 35 3.01 28.14 10.58
C GLU A 35 2.85 26.82 9.82
N GLN A 36 3.23 25.69 10.42
CA GLN A 36 2.98 24.38 9.84
C GLN A 36 1.48 24.11 9.68
N ARG A 37 0.68 24.42 10.71
CA ARG A 37 -0.80 24.28 10.65
C ARG A 37 -1.40 25.16 9.56
N ASN A 38 -0.96 26.41 9.46
CA ASN A 38 -1.40 27.33 8.40
C ASN A 38 -1.04 26.80 7.01
N ARG A 39 0.19 26.29 6.84
CA ARG A 39 0.63 25.67 5.58
C ARG A 39 -0.19 24.44 5.20
N TRP A 40 -0.59 23.63 6.18
CA TRP A 40 -1.53 22.50 5.98
C TRP A 40 -2.90 22.99 5.56
N ALA A 41 -3.47 23.98 6.26
CA ALA A 41 -4.78 24.54 5.95
C ALA A 41 -4.84 25.11 4.53
N GLU A 42 -3.80 25.84 4.10
CA GLU A 42 -3.68 26.34 2.73
C GLU A 42 -3.64 25.21 1.69
N HIS A 43 -2.83 24.17 1.95
CA HIS A 43 -2.71 23.05 1.02
C HIS A 43 -4.04 22.32 0.83
N PHE A 44 -4.75 22.04 1.93
CA PHE A 44 -6.05 21.39 1.86
C PHE A 44 -7.11 22.27 1.23
N LYS A 45 -7.09 23.58 1.49
CA LYS A 45 -7.99 24.52 0.83
C LYS A 45 -7.80 24.52 -0.69
N GLU A 46 -6.55 24.54 -1.16
CA GLU A 46 -6.25 24.50 -2.59
C GLU A 46 -6.64 23.17 -3.23
N LEU A 47 -6.37 22.05 -2.55
CA LEU A 47 -6.66 20.72 -3.04
C LEU A 47 -8.18 20.45 -3.12
N LEU A 48 -8.93 20.81 -2.07
CA LEU A 48 -10.35 20.49 -1.95
C LEU A 48 -11.25 21.47 -2.72
N ASN A 49 -10.80 22.71 -2.93
CA ASN A 49 -11.57 23.70 -3.69
C ASN A 49 -11.07 23.83 -5.14
N ARG A 50 -10.28 22.87 -5.62
CA ARG A 50 -9.86 22.82 -7.02
C ARG A 50 -11.11 22.60 -7.91
N PRO A 51 -11.43 23.49 -8.85
CA PRO A 51 -12.55 23.30 -9.74
C PRO A 51 -12.34 22.04 -10.60
N ALA A 52 -13.44 21.39 -10.98
CA ALA A 52 -13.39 20.28 -11.91
C ALA A 52 -12.68 20.74 -13.21
N PRO A 53 -11.74 19.95 -13.75
CA PRO A 53 -11.09 20.29 -15.00
C PRO A 53 -12.16 20.43 -16.09
N LEU A 54 -12.17 21.57 -16.80
CA LEU A 54 -13.12 21.88 -17.89
C LEU A 54 -13.06 20.85 -19.01
N ASN A 55 -11.85 20.35 -19.28
CA ASN A 55 -11.63 19.27 -20.21
C ASN A 55 -11.68 17.98 -19.41
N LEU A 56 -12.87 17.37 -19.34
CA LEU A 56 -12.94 15.97 -18.97
C LEU A 56 -12.09 15.22 -20.00
N PRO A 57 -11.06 14.45 -19.58
CA PRO A 57 -10.43 13.53 -20.50
C PRO A 57 -11.56 12.60 -20.99
N ILE A 58 -11.88 12.71 -22.27
CA ILE A 58 -12.69 11.71 -22.95
C ILE A 58 -11.81 10.48 -22.97
N ILE A 59 -11.91 9.68 -21.91
CA ILE A 59 -11.38 8.33 -21.90
C ILE A 59 -12.30 7.62 -22.87
N GLU A 60 -11.85 7.44 -24.12
CA GLU A 60 -12.52 6.54 -25.04
C GLU A 60 -12.68 5.21 -24.30
N ALA A 61 -13.93 4.86 -23.99
CA ALA A 61 -14.22 3.62 -23.32
C ALA A 61 -13.74 2.52 -24.27
N THR A 62 -12.65 1.86 -23.91
CA THR A 62 -12.31 0.58 -24.53
C THR A 62 -13.54 -0.30 -24.39
N PRO A 63 -13.99 -0.95 -25.48
CA PRO A 63 -15.13 -1.87 -25.43
C PRO A 63 -14.99 -2.79 -24.21
N THR A 64 -15.91 -2.61 -23.26
CA THR A 64 -15.95 -3.36 -22.00
C THR A 64 -16.63 -4.70 -22.28
N ASP A 65 -16.06 -5.44 -23.21
CA ASP A 65 -16.47 -6.81 -23.49
C ASP A 65 -15.20 -7.68 -23.51
N LEU A 66 -14.47 -7.62 -22.40
CA LEU A 66 -13.69 -8.78 -22.01
C LEU A 66 -14.71 -9.77 -21.47
N PRO A 67 -14.88 -10.96 -22.08
CA PRO A 67 -15.75 -12.00 -21.56
C PRO A 67 -15.13 -12.53 -20.27
N VAL A 68 -15.34 -11.80 -19.19
CA VAL A 68 -15.09 -12.26 -17.83
C VAL A 68 -16.35 -13.00 -17.44
N ASP A 69 -16.24 -14.32 -17.35
CA ASP A 69 -17.30 -15.15 -16.81
C ASP A 69 -17.52 -14.76 -15.34
N VAL A 70 -18.64 -14.09 -15.07
CA VAL A 70 -19.10 -13.74 -13.72
C VAL A 70 -19.88 -14.89 -13.06
N GLY A 71 -19.96 -16.05 -13.73
CA GLY A 71 -20.56 -17.26 -13.22
C GLY A 71 -19.77 -17.89 -12.06
N PRO A 72 -20.40 -18.82 -11.33
CA PRO A 72 -19.71 -19.60 -10.31
C PRO A 72 -18.62 -20.48 -10.94
N PRO A 73 -17.47 -20.66 -10.27
CA PRO A 73 -16.37 -21.46 -10.80
C PRO A 73 -16.78 -22.92 -10.98
N THR A 74 -16.31 -23.53 -12.06
CA THR A 74 -16.52 -24.93 -12.36
C THR A 74 -15.65 -25.83 -11.48
N ILE A 75 -16.10 -27.08 -11.26
CA ILE A 75 -15.34 -28.10 -10.50
C ILE A 75 -13.93 -28.30 -11.07
N ARG A 76 -13.79 -28.19 -12.41
CA ARG A 76 -12.51 -28.33 -13.09
C ARG A 76 -11.55 -27.18 -12.73
N GLU A 77 -12.02 -25.94 -12.74
CA GLU A 77 -11.22 -24.76 -12.37
C GLU A 77 -10.76 -24.84 -10.91
N ILE A 78 -11.66 -25.24 -10.00
CA ILE A 78 -11.34 -25.46 -8.58
C ILE A 78 -10.25 -26.52 -8.45
N SER A 79 -10.34 -27.63 -9.19
CA SER A 79 -9.35 -28.71 -9.15
C SER A 79 -7.97 -28.27 -9.64
N ILE A 80 -7.92 -27.41 -10.66
CA ILE A 80 -6.67 -26.88 -11.23
C ILE A 80 -6.03 -25.89 -10.25
N ALA A 81 -6.82 -25.00 -9.65
CA ALA A 81 -6.34 -24.04 -8.66
C ALA A 81 -5.75 -24.72 -7.42
N ILE A 82 -6.41 -25.78 -6.91
CA ILE A 82 -5.89 -26.57 -5.78
C ILE A 82 -4.53 -27.18 -6.12
N ARG A 83 -4.38 -27.81 -7.30
CA ARG A 83 -3.11 -28.39 -7.74
C ARG A 83 -2.01 -27.33 -7.89
N GLN A 84 -2.32 -26.16 -8.43
CA GLN A 84 -1.35 -25.06 -8.56
C GLN A 84 -0.86 -24.56 -7.19
N ILE A 85 -1.76 -24.46 -6.20
CA ILE A 85 -1.39 -24.08 -4.82
C ILE A 85 -0.46 -25.12 -4.20
N GLU A 86 -0.72 -26.41 -4.42
CA GLU A 86 0.11 -27.50 -3.93
C GLU A 86 1.49 -27.52 -4.61
N SER A 87 1.55 -27.36 -5.93
CA SER A 87 2.82 -27.26 -6.67
C SER A 87 3.63 -26.02 -6.28
N SER A 88 3.00 -24.87 -6.11
CA SER A 88 3.66 -23.63 -5.67
C SER A 88 4.20 -23.75 -4.23
N LYS A 89 3.51 -24.51 -3.37
CA LYS A 89 3.98 -24.82 -2.01
C LYS A 89 5.18 -25.75 -2.03
N ALA A 90 5.20 -26.74 -2.92
CA ALA A 90 6.31 -27.68 -3.09
C ALA A 90 7.59 -26.95 -3.54
N GLU A 91 7.50 -26.01 -4.49
CA GLU A 91 8.64 -25.19 -4.91
C GLU A 91 9.20 -24.32 -3.78
N LYS A 92 8.34 -23.75 -2.95
CA LYS A 92 8.75 -22.94 -1.78
C LYS A 92 9.47 -23.78 -0.71
N GLN A 93 9.02 -25.02 -0.48
CA GLN A 93 9.67 -25.97 0.44
C GLN A 93 10.98 -26.51 -0.12
N GLN A 94 11.06 -26.76 -1.43
CA GLN A 94 12.29 -27.18 -2.10
C GLN A 94 13.35 -26.09 -1.97
N ASN A 95 13.00 -24.84 -2.26
CA ASN A 95 13.93 -23.71 -2.11
C ASN A 95 14.41 -23.56 -0.66
N GLN A 96 13.53 -23.67 0.35
CA GLN A 96 13.93 -23.63 1.76
C GLN A 96 14.86 -24.79 2.18
N THR A 97 14.59 -26.01 1.74
CA THR A 97 15.43 -27.18 2.02
C THR A 97 16.82 -27.05 1.40
N THR A 98 16.90 -26.51 0.17
CA THR A 98 18.16 -26.26 -0.52
C THR A 98 19.01 -25.15 0.14
N PHE A 99 18.39 -24.16 0.79
CA PHE A 99 19.12 -23.14 1.58
C PHE A 99 19.71 -23.68 2.89
N GLN A 100 19.08 -24.68 3.53
CA GLN A 100 19.56 -25.26 4.78
C GLN A 100 20.71 -26.27 4.61
N GLN A 101 20.97 -26.77 3.39
CA GLN A 101 22.05 -27.72 3.09
C GLN A 101 23.35 -27.06 2.58
N ARG A 102 23.40 -25.71 2.51
CA ARG A 102 24.57 -24.96 2.00
C ARG A 102 25.45 -24.31 3.08
N HIS A 103 25.35 -24.74 4.34
CA HIS A 103 26.25 -24.40 5.44
C HIS A 103 26.60 -25.65 6.24
#